data_AF-A0A2V8R524-F1
#
_entry.id   AF-A0A2V8R524-F1
#
_cell.length_a   1.000
_cell.length_b   1.000
_cell.length_c   1.000
_cell.angle_alpha   90.00
_cell.angle_beta   90.00
_cell.angle_gamma   90.00
#
_symmetry.space_group_name_H-M   'P 1'
#
loop_
_entity.id
_entity.type
_entity.pdbx_description
1 polymer ?
#
loop_
_entity_poly.entity_id
_entity_poly.type
_entity_poly.pdbx_seq_one_letter_code
_entity_poly.pdbx_strand_id
1 'polypeptide(L)'
;MRRDAWWVELIPVVLVLGAFSVCATWRTFENSFYEFGPYLSPFYSPLIKPKWWPLSPAILILWAPPGFRATCYYYRKAYYRAFFLDPGACAVGESHVHRYSGETRFPFILQNLHRYFLYVAIIFLGILWYDAITAFWFASPGGRHFGIGVGSLVLLMNIVLLSSYTLSC
;
A
#
# COMPACT_ATOMS: atom_id res chain seq x y z
N MET A 1 -19.33 -30.65 5.00
CA MET A 1 -19.06 -29.27 4.56
C MET A 1 -19.71 -28.31 5.53
N ARG A 2 -18.93 -27.37 6.08
CA ARG A 2 -19.44 -26.36 7.02
C ARG A 2 -20.29 -25.34 6.23
N ARG A 3 -21.48 -24.98 6.72
CA ARG A 3 -22.43 -24.04 6.09
C ARG A 3 -22.48 -22.68 6.81
N ASP A 4 -21.51 -22.42 7.68
CA ASP A 4 -21.38 -21.14 8.37
C ASP A 4 -21.09 -20.01 7.39
N ALA A 5 -21.31 -18.77 7.83
CA ALA A 5 -21.16 -17.57 7.02
C ALA A 5 -19.67 -17.24 6.77
N TRP A 6 -18.93 -18.14 6.13
CA TRP A 6 -17.52 -18.01 5.78
C TRP A 6 -17.24 -16.75 4.94
N TRP A 7 -18.22 -16.29 4.17
CA TRP A 7 -18.19 -15.04 3.42
C TRP A 7 -18.03 -13.79 4.30
N VAL A 8 -18.36 -13.85 5.60
CA VAL A 8 -18.20 -12.71 6.53
C VAL A 8 -16.72 -12.33 6.73
N GLU A 9 -15.78 -13.26 6.58
CA GLU A 9 -14.35 -12.96 6.61
C GLU A 9 -13.88 -12.28 5.31
N LEU A 10 -14.53 -12.58 4.18
CA LEU A 10 -14.12 -12.11 2.84
C LEU A 10 -14.69 -10.72 2.51
N ILE A 11 -15.94 -10.44 2.87
CA ILE A 11 -16.63 -9.19 2.53
C ILE A 11 -15.87 -7.92 3.02
N PRO A 12 -15.37 -7.86 4.27
CA PRO A 12 -14.64 -6.68 4.75
C PRO A 12 -13.36 -6.44 3.95
N VAL A 13 -12.66 -7.51 3.56
CA VAL A 13 -11.43 -7.42 2.77
C VAL A 13 -11.73 -6.83 1.40
N VAL A 14 -12.76 -7.33 0.70
CA VAL A 14 -13.17 -6.83 -0.61
C VAL A 14 -13.63 -5.38 -0.53
N LEU A 15 -14.43 -5.03 0.48
CA LEU A 15 -14.94 -3.67 0.66
C LEU A 15 -13.82 -2.68 0.97
N VAL A 16 -12.94 -2.99 1.94
CA VAL A 16 -11.85 -2.09 2.33
C VAL A 16 -10.85 -1.92 1.19
N LEU A 17 -10.46 -3.02 0.52
CA LEU A 17 -9.55 -2.95 -0.62
C LEU A 17 -10.15 -2.25 -1.82
N GLY A 18 -11.42 -2.53 -2.14
CA GLY A 18 -12.14 -1.90 -3.23
C GLY A 18 -12.27 -0.40 -3.00
N ALA A 19 -12.76 0.00 -1.82
CA ALA A 19 -12.91 1.40 -1.44
C ALA A 19 -11.55 2.13 -1.44
N PHE A 20 -10.50 1.52 -0.88
CA PHE A 20 -9.17 2.09 -0.89
C PHE A 20 -8.64 2.28 -2.32
N SER A 21 -8.84 1.28 -3.19
CA SER A 21 -8.38 1.35 -4.58
C SER A 21 -9.09 2.46 -5.35
N VAL A 22 -10.42 2.54 -5.24
CA VAL A 22 -11.23 3.60 -5.87
C VAL A 22 -10.81 4.98 -5.37
N CYS A 23 -10.65 5.14 -4.06
CA CYS A 23 -10.20 6.40 -3.47
C CYS A 23 -8.78 6.78 -3.93
N ALA A 24 -7.84 5.83 -3.95
CA ALA A 24 -6.47 6.07 -4.39
C ALA A 24 -6.43 6.49 -5.87
N THR A 25 -7.16 5.78 -6.74
CA THR A 25 -7.31 6.13 -8.15
C THR A 25 -7.88 7.53 -8.30
N TRP A 26 -8.98 7.85 -7.61
CA TRP A 26 -9.58 9.19 -7.64
C TRP A 26 -8.58 10.29 -7.25
N ARG A 27 -7.87 10.10 -6.12
CA ARG A 27 -6.87 11.06 -5.66
C ARG A 27 -5.72 11.25 -6.66
N THR A 28 -5.25 10.18 -7.30
CA THR A 28 -4.18 10.31 -8.31
C THR A 28 -4.58 11.12 -9.53
N PHE A 29 -5.87 11.12 -9.90
CA PHE A 29 -6.41 11.92 -11.02
C PHE A 29 -6.71 13.37 -10.62
N GLU A 30 -7.16 13.61 -9.39
CA GLU A 30 -7.49 14.96 -8.91
C GLU A 30 -6.25 15.87 -8.81
N ASN A 31 -5.05 15.30 -8.55
CA ASN A 31 -3.74 15.99 -8.57
C ASN A 31 -3.73 17.40 -7.92
N SER A 32 -4.53 17.57 -6.88
CA SER A 32 -4.77 18.84 -6.19
C SER A 32 -4.62 18.64 -4.67
N PHE A 33 -4.22 19.69 -3.95
CA PHE A 33 -4.07 19.70 -2.47
C PHE A 33 -3.08 18.66 -1.87
N TYR A 34 -2.00 18.31 -2.58
CA TYR A 34 -1.00 17.35 -2.11
C TYR A 34 0.10 17.95 -1.21
N GLU A 35 0.18 19.27 -1.14
CA GLU A 35 1.09 20.07 -0.31
C GLU A 35 0.30 21.06 0.54
N PHE A 36 0.48 21.03 1.87
CA PHE A 36 -0.03 22.07 2.77
C PHE A 36 1.06 22.47 3.78
N GLY A 37 1.79 23.54 3.46
CA GLY A 37 2.91 23.99 4.27
C GLY A 37 4.04 22.94 4.32
N PRO A 38 4.50 22.48 5.50
CA PRO A 38 5.51 21.44 5.63
C PRO A 38 4.96 20.02 5.41
N TYR A 39 3.67 19.87 5.12
CA TYR A 39 3.03 18.56 4.96
C TYR A 39 2.96 18.14 3.50
N LEU A 40 3.67 17.06 3.18
CA LEU A 40 3.53 16.34 1.93
C LEU A 40 2.74 15.06 2.16
N SER A 41 1.73 14.80 1.33
CA SER A 41 0.97 13.57 1.44
C SER A 41 1.82 12.34 1.04
N PRO A 42 1.77 11.22 1.78
CA PRO A 42 2.60 10.03 1.51
C PRO A 42 2.43 9.44 0.10
N PHE A 43 1.27 9.66 -0.53
CA PHE A 43 0.99 9.20 -1.90
C PHE A 43 1.75 9.96 -3.00
N TYR A 44 2.33 11.11 -2.66
CA TYR A 44 3.01 12.02 -3.61
C TYR A 44 4.51 12.14 -3.32
N SER A 45 5.04 11.36 -2.38
CA SER A 45 6.47 11.36 -2.03
C SER A 45 7.22 10.23 -2.75
N PRO A 46 8.38 10.50 -3.39
CA PRO A 46 9.03 11.80 -3.60
C PRO A 46 8.39 12.62 -4.73
N LEU A 47 8.46 13.96 -4.63
CA LEU A 47 7.91 14.89 -5.62
C LEU A 47 8.76 14.94 -6.91
N ILE A 48 8.84 13.83 -7.62
CA ILE A 48 9.56 13.74 -8.90
C ILE A 48 8.60 14.20 -10.00
N LYS A 49 8.79 15.43 -10.49
CA LYS A 49 8.12 15.98 -11.68
C LYS A 49 9.12 16.09 -12.85
N PRO A 50 9.32 15.03 -13.65
CA PRO A 50 10.13 15.13 -14.85
C PRO A 50 9.44 16.07 -15.84
N LYS A 51 10.16 17.02 -16.45
CA LYS A 51 9.61 17.96 -17.47
C LYS A 51 8.91 17.27 -18.65
N TRP A 52 9.18 15.98 -18.89
CA TRP A 52 8.63 15.18 -19.98
C TRP A 52 7.37 14.37 -19.60
N TRP A 53 6.94 14.39 -18.33
CA TRP A 53 5.82 13.57 -17.85
C TRP A 53 4.64 14.46 -17.36
N PRO A 54 3.52 14.50 -18.09
CA PRO A 54 2.37 15.36 -17.76
C PRO A 54 1.45 14.79 -16.68
N LEU A 55 1.66 13.55 -16.24
CA LEU A 55 0.82 12.86 -15.26
C LEU A 55 1.31 13.10 -13.82
N SER A 56 0.41 12.93 -12.83
CA SER A 56 0.73 13.20 -11.43
C SER A 56 1.93 12.36 -10.94
N PRO A 57 2.87 12.94 -10.16
CA PRO A 57 4.01 12.21 -9.59
C PRO A 57 3.61 10.94 -8.84
N ALA A 58 2.42 10.95 -8.25
CA ALA A 58 1.83 9.82 -7.55
C ALA A 58 1.75 8.56 -8.44
N ILE A 59 1.44 8.66 -9.73
CA ILE A 59 1.28 7.49 -10.62
C ILE A 59 2.61 6.72 -10.80
N LEU A 60 3.74 7.44 -10.77
CA LEU A 60 5.08 6.83 -10.89
C LEU A 60 5.47 5.99 -9.67
N ILE A 61 4.89 6.30 -8.50
CA ILE A 61 5.24 5.66 -7.23
C ILE A 61 4.11 4.72 -6.78
N LEU A 62 2.89 4.95 -7.23
CA LEU A 62 1.69 4.22 -6.83
C LEU A 62 1.79 2.72 -7.10
N TRP A 63 2.59 2.24 -8.06
CA TRP A 63 2.69 0.81 -8.32
C TRP A 63 3.49 0.06 -7.25
N ALA A 64 4.45 0.72 -6.57
CA ALA A 64 5.37 0.04 -5.66
C ALA A 64 4.72 -0.38 -4.32
N PRO A 65 3.99 0.49 -3.58
CA PRO A 65 3.31 0.08 -2.35
C PRO A 65 2.24 -1.03 -2.51
N PRO A 66 1.30 -0.97 -3.48
CA PRO A 66 0.35 -2.05 -3.72
C PRO A 66 1.01 -3.26 -4.37
N GLY A 67 2.08 -3.10 -5.17
CA GLY A 67 2.88 -4.22 -5.68
C GLY A 67 3.52 -5.03 -4.54
N PHE A 68 4.11 -4.34 -3.56
CA PHE A 68 4.64 -4.97 -2.35
C PHE A 68 3.54 -5.67 -1.53
N ARG A 69 2.36 -5.05 -1.38
CA ARG A 69 1.22 -5.68 -0.70
C ARG A 69 0.72 -6.91 -1.45
N ALA A 70 0.49 -6.82 -2.75
CA ALA A 70 -0.05 -7.92 -3.56
C ALA A 70 0.90 -9.12 -3.68
N THR A 71 2.20 -8.91 -3.48
CA THR A 71 3.20 -9.98 -3.48
C THR A 71 3.47 -10.58 -2.10
N CYS A 72 2.98 -9.97 -1.01
CA CYS A 72 3.16 -10.46 0.35
C CYS A 72 2.36 -11.74 0.63
N TYR A 73 2.95 -12.67 1.37
CA TYR A 73 2.33 -13.96 1.74
C TYR A 73 0.98 -13.79 2.47
N TYR A 74 0.87 -12.78 3.35
CA TYR A 74 -0.38 -12.51 4.05
C TYR A 74 -1.51 -12.08 3.10
N TYR A 75 -1.19 -11.16 2.19
CA TYR A 75 -2.14 -10.65 1.19
C TYR A 75 -2.51 -11.70 0.16
N ARG A 76 -1.56 -12.60 -0.16
CA ARG A 76 -1.79 -13.78 -0.99
C ARG A 76 -2.97 -14.58 -0.50
N LYS A 77 -2.95 -14.98 0.77
CA LYS A 77 -4.06 -15.71 1.37
C LYS A 77 -5.38 -14.96 1.23
N ALA A 78 -5.37 -13.64 1.44
CA ALA A 78 -6.57 -12.82 1.39
C ALA A 78 -7.20 -12.78 -0.02
N TYR A 79 -6.41 -12.51 -1.07
CA TYR A 79 -6.98 -12.41 -2.42
C TYR A 79 -7.29 -13.78 -3.04
N TYR A 80 -6.55 -14.85 -2.70
CA TYR A 80 -6.90 -16.22 -3.12
C TYR A 80 -8.25 -16.64 -2.55
N ARG A 81 -8.52 -16.32 -1.29
CA ARG A 81 -9.83 -16.58 -0.67
C ARG A 81 -10.93 -15.69 -1.24
N ALA A 82 -10.67 -14.38 -1.31
CA ALA A 82 -11.68 -13.38 -1.63
C ALA A 82 -12.04 -13.30 -3.12
N PHE A 83 -11.07 -13.41 -4.02
CA PHE A 83 -11.28 -13.24 -5.47
C PHE A 83 -11.22 -14.55 -6.25
N PHE A 84 -10.33 -15.49 -5.86
CA PHE A 84 -10.18 -16.77 -6.57
C PHE A 84 -10.93 -17.94 -5.92
N LEU A 85 -11.46 -17.75 -4.70
CA LEU A 85 -12.21 -18.78 -3.95
C LEU A 85 -11.44 -20.12 -3.81
N ASP A 86 -10.12 -20.04 -3.67
CA ASP A 86 -9.19 -21.18 -3.66
C ASP A 86 -8.50 -21.36 -2.30
N PRO A 87 -8.93 -22.36 -1.51
CA PRO A 87 -10.29 -22.53 -1.00
C PRO A 87 -10.72 -21.36 -0.11
N GLY A 88 -12.01 -20.99 -0.16
CA GLY A 88 -12.55 -19.84 0.59
C GLY A 88 -12.34 -19.88 2.12
N ALA A 89 -12.27 -21.08 2.73
CA ALA A 89 -11.94 -21.27 4.15
C ALA A 89 -11.39 -22.69 4.41
N CYS A 90 -10.78 -22.92 5.60
CA CYS A 90 -10.08 -24.18 5.94
C CYS A 90 -10.95 -25.45 5.93
N ALA A 91 -12.27 -25.34 5.84
CA ALA A 91 -13.22 -26.46 5.78
C ALA A 91 -14.26 -26.34 4.65
N VAL A 92 -14.02 -25.41 3.72
CA VAL A 92 -14.84 -25.17 2.52
C VAL A 92 -14.05 -25.73 1.34
N GLY A 93 -14.66 -26.63 0.57
CA GLY A 93 -14.03 -27.19 -0.63
C GLY A 93 -13.80 -26.11 -1.68
N GLU A 94 -12.80 -26.31 -2.52
CA GLU A 94 -12.49 -25.40 -3.63
C GLU A 94 -13.70 -25.30 -4.58
N SER A 95 -13.97 -24.08 -5.06
CA SER A 95 -15.06 -23.84 -6.01
C SER A 95 -14.75 -24.40 -7.41
N HIS A 96 -13.46 -24.47 -7.78
CA HIS A 96 -12.99 -24.96 -9.06
C HIS A 96 -12.05 -26.16 -8.88
N VAL A 97 -12.38 -27.28 -9.53
CA VAL A 97 -11.49 -28.46 -9.56
C VAL A 97 -10.32 -28.16 -10.48
N HIS A 98 -9.14 -27.91 -9.91
CA HIS A 98 -7.93 -27.66 -10.67
C HIS A 98 -6.76 -28.47 -10.09
N ARG A 99 -5.79 -28.83 -10.95
CA ARG A 99 -4.55 -29.49 -10.48
C ARG A 99 -3.62 -28.42 -9.92
N TYR A 100 -3.21 -28.58 -8.66
CA TYR A 100 -2.22 -27.72 -8.04
C TYR A 100 -0.90 -27.77 -8.81
N SER A 101 -0.55 -26.68 -9.49
CA SER A 101 0.69 -26.53 -10.26
C SER A 101 1.79 -25.81 -9.49
N GLY A 102 1.54 -25.46 -8.21
CA GLY A 102 2.40 -24.58 -7.42
C GLY A 102 2.55 -23.17 -8.03
N GLU A 103 3.55 -22.43 -7.53
CA GLU A 103 3.87 -21.05 -7.94
C GLU A 103 4.64 -20.95 -9.28
N THR A 104 4.59 -22.00 -10.12
CA THR A 104 5.41 -22.09 -11.35
C THR A 104 4.72 -21.55 -12.59
N ARG A 105 3.40 -21.27 -12.52
CA ARG A 105 2.59 -20.82 -13.66
C ARG A 105 2.20 -19.36 -13.50
N PHE A 106 2.19 -18.60 -14.60
CA PHE A 106 1.56 -17.27 -14.63
C PHE A 106 0.08 -17.39 -14.24
N PRO A 107 -0.46 -16.59 -13.30
CA PRO A 107 0.08 -15.36 -12.68
C PRO A 107 0.89 -15.55 -11.38
N PHE A 108 0.94 -16.76 -10.82
CA PHE A 108 1.53 -17.03 -9.50
C PHE A 108 3.06 -16.94 -9.45
N ILE A 109 3.73 -16.96 -10.60
CA ILE A 109 5.17 -16.70 -10.70
C ILE A 109 5.56 -15.26 -10.28
N LEU A 110 4.62 -14.31 -10.40
CA LEU A 110 4.82 -12.92 -9.96
C LEU A 110 5.01 -12.82 -8.44
N GLN A 111 4.66 -13.86 -7.70
CA GLN A 111 4.87 -13.90 -6.26
C GLN A 111 6.35 -13.99 -5.86
N ASN A 112 7.19 -14.56 -6.72
CA ASN A 112 8.63 -14.57 -6.51
C ASN A 112 9.25 -13.16 -6.62
N LEU A 113 8.49 -12.21 -7.20
CA LEU A 113 8.89 -10.80 -7.30
C LEU A 113 8.82 -10.07 -5.95
N HIS A 114 8.21 -10.66 -4.91
CA HIS A 114 8.09 -10.05 -3.58
C HIS A 114 9.44 -9.58 -3.03
N ARG A 115 10.49 -10.40 -3.22
CA ARG A 115 11.86 -10.06 -2.79
C ARG A 115 12.36 -8.76 -3.40
N TYR A 116 12.08 -8.53 -4.69
CA TYR A 116 12.52 -7.31 -5.37
C TYR A 116 11.68 -6.11 -4.95
N PHE A 117 10.37 -6.30 -4.79
CA PHE A 117 9.48 -5.26 -4.24
C PHE A 117 9.86 -4.86 -2.81
N LEU A 118 10.33 -5.80 -1.98
CA LEU A 118 10.82 -5.51 -0.64
C LEU A 118 12.02 -4.55 -0.67
N TYR A 119 13.00 -4.78 -1.55
CA TYR A 119 14.14 -3.86 -1.69
C TYR A 119 13.71 -2.46 -2.10
N VAL A 120 12.78 -2.35 -3.05
CA VAL A 120 12.22 -1.06 -3.48
C VAL A 120 11.44 -0.41 -2.33
N ALA A 121 10.62 -1.16 -1.60
CA ALA A 121 9.83 -0.66 -0.48
C ALA A 121 10.72 -0.11 0.65
N ILE A 122 11.85 -0.76 0.96
CA ILE A 122 12.81 -0.26 1.97
C ILE A 122 13.40 1.09 1.56
N ILE A 123 13.70 1.29 0.27
CA ILE A 123 14.19 2.58 -0.24
C ILE A 123 13.13 3.66 -0.04
N PHE A 124 11.88 3.40 -0.42
CA PHE A 124 10.77 4.35 -0.22
C PHE A 124 10.50 4.62 1.26
N LEU A 125 10.64 3.61 2.12
CA LEU A 125 10.49 3.76 3.56
C LEU A 125 11.52 4.75 4.13
N GLY A 126 12.76 4.71 3.63
CA GLY A 126 13.79 5.69 4.00
C GLY A 126 13.41 7.12 3.59
N ILE A 127 12.86 7.31 2.38
CA ILE A 127 12.39 8.62 1.90
C ILE A 127 11.23 9.13 2.77
N LEU A 128 10.24 8.28 3.05
CA LEU A 128 9.10 8.64 3.88
C LEU A 128 9.51 8.97 5.33
N TRP A 129 10.54 8.32 5.88
CA TRP A 129 11.11 8.67 7.18
C TRP A 129 11.73 10.06 7.17
N TYR A 130 12.44 10.42 6.11
CA TYR A 130 12.99 11.76 5.93
C TYR A 130 11.89 12.83 5.87
N ASP A 131 10.80 12.56 5.15
CA ASP A 131 9.65 13.47 5.08
C ASP A 131 8.94 13.59 6.41
N ALA A 132 8.77 12.49 7.15
CA ALA A 132 8.17 12.49 8.48
C ALA A 132 8.98 13.34 9.47
N ILE A 133 10.32 13.25 9.43
CA ILE A 133 11.21 14.08 10.26
C ILE A 133 11.11 15.55 9.83
N THR A 134 11.08 15.82 8.53
CA THR A 134 10.98 17.18 7.98
C THR A 134 9.64 17.84 8.34
N ALA A 135 8.56 17.07 8.47
CA ALA A 135 7.24 17.54 8.89
C ALA A 135 7.18 18.07 10.34
N PHE A 136 8.21 17.88 11.17
CA PHE A 136 8.32 18.49 12.50
C PHE A 136 8.96 19.90 12.47
N TRP A 137 9.53 20.31 11.33
CA TRP A 137 10.21 21.60 11.19
C TRP A 137 9.30 22.60 10.48
N PHE A 138 8.67 23.50 11.25
CA PHE A 138 7.79 24.52 10.70
C PHE A 138 8.57 25.79 10.33
N ALA A 139 8.27 26.34 9.16
CA ALA A 139 8.81 27.62 8.73
C ALA A 139 8.09 28.76 9.48
N SER A 140 8.85 29.55 10.26
CA SER A 140 8.39 30.79 10.90
C SER A 140 9.19 31.96 10.33
N PRO A 141 8.65 33.20 10.30
CA PRO A 141 9.37 34.39 9.84
C PRO A 141 10.73 34.64 10.54
N GLY A 142 11.01 34.03 11.69
CA GLY A 142 12.31 34.10 12.40
C GLY A 142 13.23 32.87 12.26
N GLY A 143 12.87 31.87 11.45
CA GLY A 143 13.65 30.63 11.26
C GLY A 143 12.82 29.35 11.30
N ARG A 144 13.48 28.18 11.27
CA ARG A 144 12.83 26.89 11.47
C ARG A 144 12.67 26.63 12.97
N HIS A 145 11.43 26.38 13.41
CA HIS A 145 11.17 25.97 14.78
C HIS A 145 10.64 24.53 14.80
N PHE A 146 11.01 23.81 15.86
CA PHE A 146 10.45 22.50 16.13
C PHE A 146 9.00 22.68 16.61
N GLY A 147 8.06 22.09 15.90
CA GLY A 147 6.65 22.10 16.25
C GLY A 147 6.05 20.71 16.15
N ILE A 148 4.98 20.47 16.89
CA ILE A 148 4.19 19.24 16.78
C ILE A 148 2.80 19.65 16.32
N GLY A 149 2.51 19.44 15.04
CA GLY A 149 1.16 19.57 14.52
C GLY A 149 0.48 18.22 14.41
N VAL A 150 -0.85 18.22 14.27
CA VAL A 150 -1.63 17.01 14.02
C VAL A 150 -1.14 16.28 12.77
N GLY A 151 -0.75 17.02 11.71
CA GLY A 151 -0.18 16.43 10.50
C GLY A 151 1.15 15.69 10.75
N SER A 152 2.01 16.21 11.63
CA SER A 152 3.30 15.59 11.97
C SER A 152 3.09 14.28 12.74
N LEU A 153 2.10 14.25 13.65
CA LEU A 153 1.69 13.03 14.36
C LEU A 153 1.08 11.97 13.42
N VAL A 154 0.22 12.40 12.49
CA VAL A 154 -0.39 11.49 11.52
C VAL A 154 0.66 10.89 10.58
N LEU A 155 1.62 11.70 10.10
CA LEU A 155 2.72 11.22 9.27
C LEU A 155 3.64 10.26 10.04
N LEU A 156 3.95 10.57 11.30
CA LEU A 156 4.75 9.69 12.16
C LEU A 156 4.03 8.36 12.43
N MET A 157 2.73 8.41 12.74
CA MET A 157 1.93 7.20 12.90
C MET A 157 1.92 6.38 11.60
N ASN A 158 1.75 7.04 10.45
CA ASN A 158 1.76 6.38 9.15
C ASN A 158 3.08 5.64 8.89
N ILE A 159 4.22 6.30 9.01
CA ILE A 159 5.53 5.68 8.76
C ILE A 159 5.83 4.55 9.75
N VAL A 160 5.44 4.68 11.03
CA VAL A 160 5.62 3.62 12.03
C VAL A 160 4.80 2.39 11.66
N LEU A 161 3.53 2.57 11.29
CA LEU A 161 2.67 1.48 10.85
C LEU A 161 3.21 0.83 9.57
N LEU A 162 3.66 1.62 8.59
CA LEU A 162 4.28 1.09 7.36
C LEU A 162 5.58 0.32 7.64
N SER A 163 6.41 0.83 8.56
CA SER A 163 7.65 0.16 8.96
C SER A 163 7.35 -1.18 9.63
N SER A 164 6.40 -1.20 10.57
CA SER A 164 5.99 -2.44 11.25
C SER A 164 5.43 -3.48 10.27
N TYR A 165 4.64 -3.03 9.28
CA TYR A 165 4.13 -3.90 8.23
C TYR A 165 5.26 -4.47 7.35
N THR A 166 6.20 -3.62 6.93
CA THR A 166 7.31 -4.03 6.06
C THR A 166 8.27 -5.00 6.77
N LEU A 167 8.50 -4.81 8.08
CA LEU A 167 9.34 -5.69 8.90
C LEU A 167 8.62 -6.98 9.34
N SER A 168 7.29 -7.04 9.24
CA SER A 168 6.51 -8.24 9.55
C SER A 168 6.47 -9.27 8.41
N CYS A 169 7.02 -8.93 7.25
CA CYS A 169 7.13 -9.78 6.07
C CYS A 169 8.38 -10.65 6.14
#